data_AF-Q54JC9-F1
#
_entry.id   AF-Q54JC9-F1
#
_cell.length_a   1.000
_cell.length_b   1.000
_cell.length_c   1.000
_cell.angle_alpha   90.00
_cell.angle_beta   90.00
_cell.angle_gamma   90.00
#
_symmetry.space_group_name_H-M   'P 1'
#
loop_
_entity.id
_entity.type
_entity.pdbx_description
1 polymer ?
#
loop_
_entity_poly.entity_id
_entity_poly.type
_entity_poly.pdbx_seq_one_letter_code
_entity_poly.pdbx_strand_id
1 'polypeptide(L)'
;MKVSNLISTITIASALCLSLTNALVFSPCDKIQSLVKEYFDETIVDEMMCIAYNEAINPKSDSIGLWNLKKEHCNTVCKSICNSEIDLADIKLNTQCAEMVYLEFGFNGWDSYNNGLCKDSWGFCNTQNELRQHGSHSSTSRDSSSSSSRDSTGTGYSSSGSGTSGSGSNSGQTGHFIPGQSGHGLN
;
A
#
# COMPACT_ATOMS: atom_id res chain seq x y z
N MET A 1 61.72 25.79 2.23
CA MET A 1 62.04 24.39 1.84
C MET A 1 60.86 23.50 2.26
N LYS A 2 60.57 22.43 1.51
CA LYS A 2 59.30 21.67 1.48
C LYS A 2 58.11 22.45 0.89
N VAL A 3 57.84 22.18 -0.39
CA VAL A 3 56.63 22.52 -1.15
C VAL A 3 56.30 21.28 -1.99
N SER A 4 55.22 20.57 -1.67
CA SER A 4 54.67 19.35 -2.33
C SER A 4 53.46 18.86 -1.51
N ASN A 5 52.33 18.38 -2.04
CA ASN A 5 51.68 18.47 -3.38
C ASN A 5 50.21 18.92 -3.12
N LEU A 6 49.27 19.21 -4.03
CA LEU A 6 48.93 18.79 -5.40
C LEU A 6 48.37 17.35 -5.55
N ILE A 7 47.31 17.22 -6.39
CA ILE A 7 46.52 16.00 -6.71
C ILE A 7 45.49 15.64 -5.60
N SER A 8 44.19 15.38 -5.83
CA SER A 8 43.43 15.16 -7.09
C SER A 8 42.00 15.74 -7.05
N THR A 9 41.46 16.09 -8.22
CA THR A 9 40.06 16.52 -8.43
C THR A 9 39.15 15.37 -8.90
N ILE A 10 38.05 15.13 -8.19
CA ILE A 10 36.82 14.45 -8.66
C ILE A 10 35.69 15.21 -7.92
N THR A 11 34.77 15.98 -8.50
CA THR A 11 34.15 16.01 -9.84
C THR A 11 33.24 14.82 -10.16
N ILE A 12 32.17 14.66 -9.38
CA ILE A 12 30.85 14.34 -9.96
C ILE A 12 29.84 15.32 -9.35
N ALA A 13 29.33 16.22 -10.18
CA ALA A 13 28.17 17.04 -9.86
C ALA A 13 26.91 16.31 -10.33
N SER A 14 26.10 15.84 -9.39
CA SER A 14 24.75 15.34 -9.64
C SER A 14 23.76 16.04 -8.72
N ALA A 15 23.65 17.36 -8.90
CA ALA A 15 22.60 18.19 -8.31
C ALA A 15 21.24 17.87 -8.97
N LEU A 16 20.71 16.67 -8.68
CA LEU A 16 19.32 16.32 -8.92
C LEU A 16 18.45 17.02 -7.87
N CYS A 17 18.34 18.35 -8.00
CA CYS A 17 17.21 19.11 -7.48
C CYS A 17 15.95 18.76 -8.31
N LEU A 18 15.57 17.48 -8.32
CA LEU A 18 14.21 17.11 -8.59
C LEU A 18 13.38 17.67 -7.45
N SER A 19 12.50 18.60 -7.79
CA SER A 19 11.42 19.06 -6.94
C SER A 19 10.68 17.86 -6.34
N LEU A 20 10.87 17.61 -5.03
CA LEU A 20 10.03 16.70 -4.26
C LEU A 20 8.64 17.34 -4.13
N THR A 21 7.84 17.25 -5.19
CA THR A 21 6.40 17.15 -5.03
C THR A 21 6.15 15.84 -4.28
N ASN A 22 5.62 15.92 -3.06
CA ASN A 22 5.37 14.79 -2.16
C ASN A 22 4.22 13.86 -2.64
N ALA A 23 4.16 13.58 -3.94
CA ALA A 23 3.61 12.33 -4.41
C ALA A 23 4.65 11.24 -4.12
N LEU A 24 4.63 10.72 -2.89
CA LEU A 24 5.10 9.35 -2.66
C LEU A 24 4.36 8.49 -3.68
N VAL A 25 5.06 8.06 -4.73
CA VAL A 25 4.50 7.17 -5.74
C VAL A 25 4.14 5.89 -5.00
N PHE A 26 2.85 5.75 -4.68
CA PHE A 26 2.37 4.69 -3.82
C PHE A 26 2.83 3.39 -4.47
N SER A 27 3.74 2.68 -3.80
CA SER A 27 4.25 1.42 -4.34
C SER A 27 3.04 0.51 -4.58
N PRO A 28 3.04 -0.30 -5.65
CA PRO A 28 1.92 -1.19 -5.94
C PRO A 28 1.50 -1.91 -4.67
N CYS A 29 0.19 -1.98 -4.38
CA CYS A 29 -0.31 -2.59 -3.14
C CYS A 29 0.35 -3.94 -2.87
N ASP A 30 0.53 -4.76 -3.90
CA ASP A 30 1.22 -6.06 -3.85
C ASP A 30 2.65 -5.97 -3.28
N LYS A 31 3.42 -4.92 -3.63
CA LYS A 31 4.79 -4.71 -3.13
C LYS A 31 4.79 -4.31 -1.65
N ILE A 32 3.91 -3.39 -1.24
CA ILE A 32 3.83 -2.99 0.16
C ILE A 32 3.28 -4.16 0.99
N GLN A 33 2.22 -4.83 0.54
CA GLN A 33 1.63 -5.98 1.21
C GLN A 33 2.62 -7.14 1.34
N SER A 34 3.41 -7.44 0.30
CA SER A 34 4.48 -8.44 0.38
C SER A 34 5.57 -8.05 1.37
N LEU A 35 5.86 -6.75 1.53
CA LEU A 35 6.86 -6.27 2.48
C LEU A 35 6.29 -6.28 3.92
N VAL A 36 5.04 -5.90 4.13
CA VAL A 36 4.39 -6.00 5.45
C VAL A 36 4.30 -7.46 5.90
N LYS A 37 3.95 -8.38 5.01
CA LYS A 37 3.97 -9.83 5.27
C LYS A 37 5.36 -10.43 5.51
N GLU A 38 6.45 -9.69 5.26
CA GLU A 38 7.83 -10.11 5.58
C GLU A 38 8.18 -9.81 7.05
N TYR A 39 7.51 -8.84 7.69
CA TYR A 39 7.85 -8.30 9.03
C TYR A 39 6.71 -8.30 10.06
N PHE A 40 5.47 -8.62 9.66
CA PHE A 40 4.30 -8.58 10.53
C PHE A 40 3.45 -9.85 10.40
N ASP A 41 2.89 -10.31 11.53
CA ASP A 41 1.93 -11.43 11.57
C ASP A 41 0.70 -11.14 10.69
N GLU A 42 0.15 -12.17 10.04
CA GLU A 42 -1.01 -12.04 9.15
C GLU A 42 -2.24 -11.39 9.82
N THR A 43 -2.35 -11.49 11.15
CA THR A 43 -3.44 -10.93 11.97
C THR A 43 -3.40 -9.41 12.12
N ILE A 44 -2.31 -8.73 11.71
CA ILE A 44 -2.13 -7.28 11.83
C ILE A 44 -1.68 -6.62 10.52
N VAL A 45 -1.55 -7.38 9.43
CA VAL A 45 -1.12 -6.88 8.11
C VAL A 45 -2.07 -5.80 7.59
N ASP A 46 -3.38 -5.98 7.74
CA ASP A 46 -4.38 -5.04 7.22
C ASP A 46 -4.37 -3.71 8.00
N GLU A 47 -4.22 -3.75 9.32
CA GLU A 47 -4.02 -2.57 10.17
C GLU A 47 -2.71 -1.85 9.84
N MET A 48 -1.59 -2.58 9.68
CA MET A 48 -0.30 -1.96 9.33
C MET A 48 -0.29 -1.38 7.91
N MET A 49 -1.03 -1.97 6.96
CA MET A 49 -1.28 -1.43 5.63
C MET A 49 -2.15 -0.16 5.68
N CYS A 50 -3.14 -0.12 6.57
CA CYS A 50 -3.96 1.06 6.80
C CYS A 50 -3.15 2.22 7.38
N ILE A 51 -2.33 1.95 8.40
CA ILE A 51 -1.44 2.93 9.02
C ILE A 51 -0.49 3.48 7.96
N ALA A 52 0.20 2.61 7.20
CA ALA A 52 1.08 3.00 6.09
C ALA A 52 0.40 3.96 5.09
N TYR A 53 -0.85 3.71 4.73
CA TYR A 53 -1.58 4.61 3.83
C TYR A 53 -1.89 5.96 4.49
N ASN A 54 -2.50 5.96 5.68
CA ASN A 54 -2.97 7.18 6.35
C ASN A 54 -1.81 8.10 6.77
N GLU A 55 -0.69 7.51 7.18
CA GLU A 55 0.53 8.22 7.53
C GLU A 55 1.24 8.78 6.27
N ALA A 56 1.25 8.05 5.15
CA ALA A 56 1.85 8.53 3.89
C ALA A 56 1.08 9.70 3.23
N ILE A 57 -0.25 9.79 3.41
CA ILE A 57 -1.04 10.94 2.92
C ILE A 57 -0.98 12.16 3.85
N ASN A 58 -0.47 12.00 5.08
CA ASN A 58 -0.33 13.07 6.07
C ASN A 58 1.10 13.11 6.67
N PRO A 59 2.14 13.35 5.84
CA PRO A 59 3.54 13.32 6.29
C PRO A 59 3.85 14.46 7.28
N LYS A 60 4.55 14.13 8.36
CA LYS A 60 4.97 15.08 9.40
C LYS A 60 6.42 15.53 9.19
N SER A 61 6.76 16.77 9.55
CA SER A 61 8.09 17.36 9.30
C SER A 61 9.24 16.70 10.08
N ASP A 62 8.91 16.06 11.19
CA ASP A 62 9.79 15.35 12.13
C ASP A 62 9.82 13.82 11.89
N SER A 63 9.15 13.36 10.83
CA SER A 63 9.00 11.95 10.49
C SER A 63 9.53 11.60 9.09
N ILE A 64 9.78 10.31 8.85
CA ILE A 64 10.36 9.79 7.61
C ILE A 64 9.71 8.45 7.20
N GLY A 65 9.54 8.28 5.89
CA GLY A 65 9.16 7.01 5.24
C GLY A 65 7.67 6.68 5.31
N LEU A 66 7.34 5.43 4.98
CA LEU A 66 5.98 4.96 4.72
C LEU A 66 5.11 4.93 5.99
N TRP A 67 5.66 4.53 7.14
CA TRP A 67 4.97 4.59 8.43
C TRP A 67 5.15 5.93 9.16
N ASN A 68 5.66 6.97 8.47
CA ASN A 68 5.84 8.33 9.01
C ASN A 68 6.53 8.29 10.38
N LEU A 69 7.59 7.46 10.48
CA LEU A 69 8.28 7.17 11.73
C LEU A 69 9.09 8.38 12.15
N LYS A 70 8.97 8.78 13.41
CA LYS A 70 9.71 9.92 13.93
C LYS A 70 11.22 9.70 13.81
N LYS A 71 11.95 10.76 13.45
CA LYS A 71 13.42 10.78 13.39
C LYS A 71 14.10 10.24 14.65
N GLU A 72 13.54 10.54 15.83
CA GLU A 72 14.04 10.06 17.11
C GLU A 72 14.05 8.53 17.23
N HIS A 73 13.15 7.80 16.56
CA HIS A 73 13.08 6.33 16.60
C HIS A 73 14.35 5.67 16.06
N CYS A 74 15.03 6.27 15.08
CA CYS A 74 16.35 5.83 14.61
C CYS A 74 17.36 5.69 15.77
N ASN A 75 17.31 6.62 16.72
CA ASN A 75 18.27 6.74 17.82
C ASN A 75 17.75 6.17 19.15
N THR A 76 16.52 5.67 19.22
CA THR A 76 15.88 5.11 20.43
C THR A 76 15.43 3.67 20.25
N VAL A 77 14.49 3.42 19.34
CA VAL A 77 13.86 2.11 19.10
C VAL A 77 14.68 1.27 18.12
N CYS A 78 15.09 1.87 17.00
CA CYS A 78 15.61 1.19 15.81
C CYS A 78 17.15 1.22 15.71
N LYS A 79 17.86 1.40 16.84
CA LYS A 79 19.32 1.59 16.90
C LYS A 79 20.14 0.44 16.32
N SER A 80 19.55 -0.76 16.24
CA SER A 80 20.19 -1.98 15.73
C SER A 80 20.23 -2.05 14.20
N ILE A 81 19.38 -1.27 13.52
CA ILE A 81 19.20 -1.30 12.05
C ILE A 81 19.43 0.06 11.39
N CYS A 82 19.28 1.17 12.10
CA CYS A 82 19.51 2.52 11.60
C CYS A 82 20.82 3.09 12.15
N ASN A 83 21.68 3.59 11.26
CA ASN A 83 22.88 4.35 11.58
C ASN A 83 22.59 5.86 11.64
N SER A 84 21.60 6.32 10.87
CA SER A 84 21.18 7.72 10.81
C SER A 84 19.74 7.88 10.31
N GLU A 85 19.12 9.03 10.56
CA GLU A 85 17.71 9.28 10.26
C GLU A 85 17.34 9.05 8.78
N ILE A 86 18.28 9.27 7.85
CA ILE A 86 18.05 9.06 6.41
C ILE A 86 17.83 7.58 6.06
N ASP A 87 18.28 6.65 6.91
CA ASP A 87 18.07 5.21 6.72
C ASP A 87 16.57 4.87 6.78
N LEU A 88 15.76 5.65 7.51
CA LEU A 88 14.31 5.53 7.54
C LEU A 88 13.63 5.89 6.20
N ALA A 89 14.37 6.44 5.22
CA ALA A 89 13.87 6.66 3.87
C ALA A 89 14.00 5.40 2.97
N ASP A 90 14.84 4.42 3.34
CA ASP A 90 14.80 3.11 2.70
C ASP A 90 13.54 2.35 3.15
N ILE A 91 12.78 1.81 2.20
CA ILE A 91 11.50 1.19 2.51
C ILE A 91 11.63 -0.06 3.39
N LYS A 92 12.72 -0.85 3.28
CA LYS A 92 12.91 -2.04 4.10
C LYS A 92 13.29 -1.67 5.53
N LEU A 93 14.23 -0.74 5.70
CA LEU A 93 14.62 -0.25 7.03
C LEU A 93 13.46 0.49 7.71
N ASN A 94 12.61 1.19 6.93
CA ASN A 94 11.38 1.80 7.45
C ASN A 94 10.38 0.72 7.93
N THR A 95 10.17 -0.38 7.19
CA THR A 95 9.30 -1.47 7.64
C THR A 95 9.85 -2.17 8.89
N GLN A 96 11.15 -2.48 8.93
CA GLN A 96 11.79 -3.08 10.11
C GLN A 96 11.71 -2.16 11.34
N CYS A 97 11.86 -0.84 11.14
CA CYS A 97 11.69 0.11 12.24
C CYS A 97 10.22 0.25 12.67
N ALA A 98 9.26 0.11 11.74
CA ALA A 98 7.84 0.06 12.07
C ALA A 98 7.47 -1.20 12.87
N GLU A 99 8.07 -2.35 12.58
CA GLU A 99 7.95 -3.57 13.37
C GLU A 99 8.42 -3.34 14.81
N MET A 100 9.61 -2.77 15.01
CA MET A 100 10.14 -2.47 16.35
C MET A 100 9.27 -1.44 17.11
N VAL A 101 8.72 -0.44 16.42
CA VAL A 101 7.77 0.53 17.03
C VAL A 101 6.46 -0.15 17.42
N TYR A 102 5.96 -1.10 16.62
CA TYR A 102 4.78 -1.90 16.96
C TYR A 102 5.05 -2.83 18.16
N LEU A 103 6.23 -3.45 18.24
CA LEU A 103 6.60 -4.30 19.38
C LEU A 103 6.74 -3.52 20.69
N GLU A 104 7.21 -2.27 20.66
CA GLU A 104 7.37 -1.41 21.85
C GLU A 104 6.06 -0.73 22.28
N PHE A 105 5.25 -0.21 21.35
CA PHE A 105 4.10 0.65 21.65
C PHE A 105 2.73 0.06 21.24
N GLY A 106 2.73 -1.06 20.53
CA GLY A 106 1.55 -1.54 19.78
C GLY A 106 1.12 -0.52 18.72
N PHE A 107 -0.13 -0.63 18.28
CA PHE A 107 -0.71 0.34 17.35
C PHE A 107 -0.81 1.79 17.90
N ASN A 108 -0.64 1.99 19.22
CA ASN A 108 -0.67 3.32 19.83
C ASN A 108 0.50 4.21 19.37
N GLY A 109 1.53 3.65 18.73
CA GLY A 109 2.63 4.39 18.10
C GLY A 109 2.21 5.31 16.93
N TRP A 110 0.97 5.19 16.44
CA TRP A 110 0.48 5.96 15.28
C TRP A 110 -0.84 6.69 15.54
N ASP A 111 -0.85 7.99 15.23
CA ASP A 111 -2.03 8.85 15.39
C ASP A 111 -3.20 8.39 14.50
N SER A 112 -2.92 7.88 13.30
CA SER A 112 -3.93 7.32 12.40
C SER A 112 -4.76 6.20 13.05
N TYR A 113 -4.11 5.26 13.75
CA TYR A 113 -4.81 4.22 14.51
C TYR A 113 -5.54 4.79 15.73
N ASN A 114 -4.88 5.66 16.51
CA ASN A 114 -5.45 6.28 17.71
C ASN A 114 -6.75 7.05 17.39
N ASN A 115 -6.75 7.79 16.28
CA ASN A 115 -7.90 8.53 15.76
C ASN A 115 -8.99 7.63 15.13
N GLY A 116 -8.76 6.31 15.06
CA GLY A 116 -9.74 5.34 14.58
C GLY A 116 -9.81 5.15 13.07
N LEU A 117 -8.86 5.70 12.29
CA LEU A 117 -8.86 5.59 10.82
C LEU A 117 -8.65 4.16 10.30
N CYS A 118 -8.22 3.25 11.19
CA CYS A 118 -7.86 1.86 10.89
C CYS A 118 -8.63 0.83 11.72
N LYS A 119 -9.78 1.20 12.32
CA LYS A 119 -10.58 0.28 13.15
C LYS A 119 -11.57 -0.57 12.36
N ASP A 120 -11.87 -0.17 11.12
CA ASP A 120 -12.68 -0.93 10.17
C ASP A 120 -11.76 -1.49 9.07
N SER A 121 -11.91 -2.77 8.72
CA SER A 121 -10.96 -3.53 7.89
C SER A 121 -10.60 -2.82 6.57
N TRP A 122 -9.30 -2.63 6.34
CA TRP A 122 -8.77 -1.76 5.28
C TRP A 122 -8.81 -2.39 3.88
N GLY A 123 -9.98 -2.35 3.24
CA GLY A 123 -10.20 -2.94 1.91
C GLY A 123 -9.49 -2.26 0.73
N PHE A 124 -8.79 -1.14 0.91
CA PHE A 124 -8.30 -0.27 -0.18
C PHE A 124 -7.40 -1.00 -1.20
N CYS A 125 -6.55 -1.92 -0.73
CA CYS A 125 -5.68 -2.68 -1.62
C CYS A 125 -6.41 -3.82 -2.37
N ASN A 126 -7.50 -4.36 -1.82
CA ASN A 126 -8.33 -5.34 -2.53
C ASN A 126 -9.06 -4.67 -3.70
N THR A 127 -9.68 -3.51 -3.49
CA THR A 127 -10.43 -2.79 -4.53
C THR A 127 -9.54 -2.35 -5.70
N GLN A 128 -8.28 -1.97 -5.44
CA GLN A 128 -7.29 -1.67 -6.47
C GLN A 128 -6.94 -2.90 -7.34
N ASN A 129 -6.96 -4.10 -6.76
CA ASN A 129 -6.66 -5.34 -7.49
C ASN A 129 -7.87 -5.78 -8.33
N GLU A 130 -9.09 -5.68 -7.81
CA GLU A 130 -10.33 -5.97 -8.56
C GLU A 130 -10.49 -5.04 -9.78
N LEU A 131 -10.21 -3.74 -9.63
CA LEU A 131 -10.23 -2.78 -10.74
C LEU A 131 -9.18 -3.11 -11.83
N ARG A 132 -8.04 -3.71 -11.44
CA ARG A 132 -7.02 -4.18 -12.40
C ARG A 132 -7.43 -5.48 -13.10
N GLN A 133 -8.12 -6.39 -12.40
CA GLN A 133 -8.58 -7.65 -12.99
C GLN A 133 -9.72 -7.46 -14.00
N HIS A 134 -10.53 -6.41 -13.88
CA HIS A 134 -11.62 -6.09 -14.83
C HIS A 134 -11.23 -5.10 -15.95
N GLY A 135 -9.99 -4.60 -16.01
CA GLY A 135 -9.59 -3.46 -16.85
C GLY A 135 -9.20 -3.74 -18.32
N SER A 136 -9.16 -5.00 -18.77
CA SER A 136 -8.48 -5.38 -20.03
C SER A 136 -9.41 -5.77 -21.20
N HIS A 137 -10.37 -4.91 -21.53
CA HIS A 137 -11.15 -5.01 -22.78
C HIS A 137 -11.25 -3.67 -23.52
N SER A 138 -10.14 -3.24 -24.12
CA SER A 138 -10.12 -2.21 -25.17
C SER A 138 -9.33 -2.72 -26.39
N SER A 139 -10.02 -3.45 -27.25
CA SER A 139 -9.53 -3.86 -28.55
C SER A 139 -9.52 -2.67 -29.53
N THR A 140 -8.40 -1.95 -29.55
CA THR A 140 -8.09 -1.00 -30.63
C THR A 140 -7.78 -1.74 -31.92
N SER A 141 -8.68 -1.68 -32.89
CA SER A 141 -8.38 -2.00 -34.29
C SER A 141 -8.55 -0.74 -35.14
N ARG A 142 -7.46 0.02 -35.29
CA ARG A 142 -7.33 1.01 -36.37
C ARG A 142 -6.61 0.33 -37.54
N ASP A 143 -7.36 -0.04 -38.57
CA ASP A 143 -6.78 -0.34 -39.86
C ASP A 143 -7.24 0.69 -40.90
N SER A 144 -6.27 1.20 -41.66
CA SER A 144 -6.47 2.26 -42.65
C SER A 144 -6.32 1.65 -44.03
N SER A 145 -7.41 1.48 -44.77
CA SER A 145 -7.35 1.12 -46.20
C SER A 145 -8.60 1.56 -46.95
N SER A 146 -8.34 2.24 -48.05
CA SER A 146 -9.28 2.84 -48.99
C SER A 146 -9.98 1.83 -49.91
N SER A 147 -11.13 2.26 -50.45
CA SER A 147 -11.66 1.95 -51.81
C SER A 147 -12.83 0.97 -51.97
N SER A 148 -13.83 1.47 -52.73
CA SER A 148 -14.71 0.75 -53.67
C SER A 148 -15.68 -0.34 -53.18
N SER A 149 -16.94 0.09 -53.01
CA SER A 149 -18.11 -0.36 -53.78
C SER A 149 -18.36 -1.86 -54.05
N ARG A 150 -19.46 -2.41 -53.48
CA ARG A 150 -20.67 -2.83 -54.23
C ARG A 150 -21.76 -3.43 -53.34
N ASP A 151 -22.99 -3.35 -53.83
CA ASP A 151 -24.24 -3.83 -53.24
C ASP A 151 -24.28 -5.34 -52.97
N SER A 152 -25.08 -5.74 -51.97
CA SER A 152 -26.16 -6.72 -52.18
C SER A 152 -27.14 -6.78 -50.98
N THR A 153 -28.42 -6.93 -51.29
CA THR A 153 -29.57 -6.91 -50.36
C THR A 153 -29.80 -8.23 -49.62
N GLY A 154 -30.25 -8.17 -48.37
CA GLY A 154 -30.75 -9.34 -47.62
C GLY A 154 -31.68 -8.95 -46.47
N THR A 155 -32.99 -9.07 -46.67
CA THR A 155 -34.02 -8.78 -45.65
C THR A 155 -34.29 -10.01 -44.77
N GLY A 156 -34.24 -9.84 -43.44
CA GLY A 156 -34.62 -10.84 -42.44
C GLY A 156 -35.32 -10.17 -41.25
N TYR A 157 -36.34 -10.82 -40.70
CA TYR A 157 -37.44 -10.19 -39.96
C TYR A 157 -37.56 -10.70 -38.52
N SER A 158 -38.01 -9.80 -37.64
CA SER A 158 -38.83 -10.01 -36.44
C SER A 158 -38.59 -11.24 -35.54
N SER A 159 -38.35 -11.01 -34.25
CA SER A 159 -39.39 -11.18 -33.21
C SER A 159 -38.91 -10.84 -31.80
N SER A 160 -39.77 -10.18 -31.03
CA SER A 160 -39.59 -9.80 -29.63
C SER A 160 -39.84 -10.96 -28.65
N GLY A 161 -39.11 -10.99 -27.52
CA GLY A 161 -39.38 -11.88 -26.38
C GLY A 161 -38.99 -11.22 -25.06
N SER A 162 -39.93 -11.11 -24.12
CA SER A 162 -39.74 -10.48 -22.80
C SER A 162 -40.00 -11.50 -21.68
N GLY A 163 -39.18 -11.48 -20.62
CA GLY A 163 -39.41 -12.21 -19.36
C GLY A 163 -38.30 -11.87 -18.36
N THR A 164 -38.50 -11.11 -17.28
CA THR A 164 -39.30 -11.30 -16.05
C THR A 164 -38.61 -12.10 -14.93
N SER A 165 -38.24 -11.34 -13.88
CA SER A 165 -38.27 -11.68 -12.44
C SER A 165 -37.47 -12.87 -11.88
N GLY A 166 -36.66 -12.58 -10.84
CA GLY A 166 -36.04 -13.57 -9.95
C GLY A 166 -35.42 -12.93 -8.71
N SER A 167 -36.22 -12.64 -7.69
CA SER A 167 -35.74 -12.18 -6.37
C SER A 167 -35.39 -13.38 -5.49
N GLY A 168 -34.23 -13.35 -4.82
CA GLY A 168 -33.77 -14.44 -3.94
C GLY A 168 -33.12 -13.92 -2.66
N SER A 169 -33.94 -13.70 -1.62
CA SER A 169 -33.44 -13.53 -0.25
C SER A 169 -33.03 -14.90 0.31
N ASN A 170 -31.88 -14.99 0.98
CA ASN A 170 -31.53 -16.21 1.72
C ASN A 170 -31.05 -15.88 3.14
N SER A 171 -31.86 -16.28 4.12
CA SER A 171 -31.61 -16.08 5.55
C SER A 171 -30.85 -17.28 6.10
N GLY A 172 -29.63 -17.09 6.60
CA GLY A 172 -28.80 -18.15 7.18
C GLY A 172 -28.48 -17.90 8.66
N GLN A 173 -29.30 -18.45 9.55
CA GLN A 173 -28.95 -18.56 10.98
C GLN A 173 -28.07 -19.79 11.22
N THR A 174 -26.91 -19.61 11.86
CA THR A 174 -26.30 -20.63 12.73
C THR A 174 -25.28 -19.96 13.65
N GLY A 175 -25.61 -19.83 14.94
CA GLY A 175 -24.67 -19.36 15.96
C GLY A 175 -24.10 -20.53 16.76
N HIS A 176 -22.77 -20.59 16.89
CA HIS A 176 -22.07 -21.36 17.92
C HIS A 176 -20.57 -21.03 17.92
N PHE A 177 -20.07 -20.31 18.94
CA PHE A 177 -18.78 -20.63 19.56
C PHE A 177 -18.59 -20.01 20.97
N ILE A 178 -18.63 -20.90 21.97
CA ILE A 178 -17.86 -20.98 23.23
C ILE A 178 -17.28 -19.68 23.86
N PRO A 179 -17.74 -19.28 25.07
CA PRO A 179 -16.97 -18.44 25.98
C PRO A 179 -16.01 -19.28 26.84
N GLY A 180 -14.70 -19.02 26.74
CA GLY A 180 -13.67 -19.66 27.56
C GLY A 180 -13.53 -19.01 28.94
N GLN A 181 -13.72 -19.78 30.02
CA GLN A 181 -13.51 -19.30 31.40
C GLN A 181 -12.03 -19.07 31.69
N SER A 182 -11.71 -17.91 32.30
CA SER A 182 -10.41 -17.71 32.97
C SER A 182 -10.44 -18.40 34.34
N GLY A 183 -9.50 -19.33 34.57
CA GLY A 183 -9.36 -20.04 35.83
C GLY A 183 -8.55 -19.24 36.87
N HIS A 184 -8.91 -19.38 38.15
CA HIS A 184 -8.12 -18.89 39.26
C HIS A 184 -6.80 -19.67 39.41
N GLY A 185 -5.71 -18.98 39.71
CA GLY A 185 -4.44 -19.55 40.18
C GLY A 185 -3.96 -18.80 41.42
N LEU A 186 -3.72 -19.51 42.51
CA LEU A 186 -3.23 -18.98 43.79
C LEU A 186 -1.70 -19.03 43.85
N ASN A 187 -1.08 -17.91 44.25
CA ASN A 187 0.09 -17.85 45.13
C ASN A 187 0.25 -16.42 45.68
#